data_AF-A0A7S1CT70-F1
#
_entry.id   AF-A0A7S1CT70-F1
#
_cell.length_a   1.000
_cell.length_b   1.000
_cell.length_c   1.000
_cell.angle_alpha   90.00
_cell.angle_beta   90.00
_cell.angle_gamma   90.00
#
_symmetry.space_group_name_H-M   'P 1'
#
loop_
_entity.id
_entity.type
_entity.pdbx_description
1 polymer ?
#
loop_
_entity_poly.entity_id
_entity_poly.type
_entity_poly.pdbx_seq_one_letter_code
_entity_poly.pdbx_strand_id
1 'polypeptide(L)'
;QLRDQDISLQVLTISDHADQYFCCFVIGEGDDIGWLGYFIGKSKYLEKLRIFSWGEGQNTEAFIIDGINRNQSINSLRIGTDLRGVSFRNLRPFFRKNNNRLYQLEFNF
;
A
#
# COMPACT_ATOMS: atom_id res chain seq x y z
N GLN A 1 -8.12 -5.33 13.14
CA GLN A 1 -7.00 -4.42 13.47
C GLN A 1 -5.71 -5.08 13.01
N LEU A 2 -4.94 -4.41 12.15
CA LEU A 2 -3.57 -4.80 11.83
C LEU A 2 -2.76 -4.71 13.12
N ARG A 3 -2.03 -5.78 13.46
CA ARG A 3 -1.10 -5.76 14.59
C ARG A 3 0.32 -5.63 14.05
N ASP A 4 1.21 -4.98 14.80
CA ASP A 4 2.63 -5.00 14.49
C ASP A 4 3.09 -6.46 14.32
N GLN A 5 3.78 -6.73 13.22
CA GLN A 5 4.25 -8.08 12.86
C GLN A 5 3.13 -9.11 12.64
N ASP A 6 2.05 -8.73 11.94
CA ASP A 6 1.13 -9.74 11.38
C ASP A 6 1.86 -10.57 10.32
N ILE A 7 2.61 -11.58 10.79
CA ILE A 7 3.58 -12.40 10.03
C ILE A 7 2.94 -13.25 8.93
N SER A 8 1.62 -13.22 8.81
CA SER A 8 0.88 -13.96 7.78
C SER A 8 0.17 -13.07 6.76
N LEU A 9 0.22 -11.74 6.89
CA LEU A 9 -0.51 -10.87 5.98
C LEU A 9 0.17 -10.80 4.61
N GLN A 10 -0.34 -11.61 3.67
CA GLN A 10 0.14 -11.67 2.29
C GLN A 10 -0.56 -10.67 1.36
N VAL A 11 -1.78 -10.28 1.69
CA VAL A 11 -2.61 -9.42 0.85
C VAL A 11 -3.17 -8.29 1.71
N LEU A 12 -2.91 -7.05 1.30
CA LEU A 12 -3.52 -5.86 1.88
C LEU A 12 -4.30 -5.13 0.79
N THR A 13 -5.59 -4.92 1.04
CA THR A 13 -6.46 -4.10 0.20
C THR A 13 -6.89 -2.87 0.99
N ILE A 14 -6.64 -1.68 0.46
CA ILE A 14 -7.02 -0.39 1.05
C ILE A 14 -8.21 0.14 0.25
N SER A 15 -9.31 0.44 0.95
CA SER A 15 -10.54 0.96 0.37
C SER A 15 -11.37 1.65 1.46
N ASP A 16 -11.99 2.78 1.14
CA ASP A 16 -12.98 3.50 1.96
C ASP A 16 -14.34 2.78 2.04
N HIS A 17 -14.59 1.84 1.14
CA HIS A 17 -15.75 0.97 1.17
C HIS A 17 -15.33 -0.48 1.47
N ALA A 18 -16.07 -1.12 2.37
CA ALA A 18 -16.01 -2.57 2.53
C ALA A 18 -16.73 -3.20 1.33
N ASP A 19 -15.96 -3.69 0.35
CA ASP A 19 -16.52 -4.51 -0.71
C ASP A 19 -16.89 -5.88 -0.13
N GLN A 20 -18.07 -6.41 -0.47
CA GLN A 20 -18.60 -7.67 0.08
C GLN A 20 -17.71 -8.87 -0.24
N TYR A 21 -16.78 -8.72 -1.20
CA TYR A 21 -15.91 -9.79 -1.68
C TYR A 21 -14.47 -9.72 -1.14
N PHE A 22 -14.08 -8.65 -0.44
CA PHE A 22 -12.70 -8.48 0.02
C PHE A 22 -12.65 -7.89 1.44
N CYS A 23 -11.83 -8.48 2.31
CA CYS A 23 -11.44 -7.85 3.56
C CYS A 23 -10.60 -6.60 3.22
N CYS A 24 -11.19 -5.41 3.36
CA CYS A 24 -10.53 -4.14 3.15
C CYS A 24 -10.05 -3.54 4.48
N PHE A 25 -8.86 -2.95 4.45
CA PHE A 25 -8.41 -2.02 5.47
C PHE A 25 -8.96 -0.64 5.13
N VAL A 26 -9.91 -0.18 5.94
CA VAL A 26 -10.54 1.14 5.80
C VAL A 26 -9.67 2.16 6.53
N ILE A 27 -9.29 3.23 5.83
CA ILE A 27 -8.59 4.38 6.41
C ILE A 27 -9.63 5.42 6.79
N GLY A 28 -9.83 5.62 8.08
CA GLY A 28 -10.72 6.63 8.63
C GLY A 28 -10.07 8.01 8.77
N GLU A 29 -10.90 8.97 9.19
CA GLU A 29 -10.43 10.28 9.62
C GLU A 29 -9.60 10.13 10.91
N GLY A 30 -8.42 10.77 10.94
CA GLY A 30 -7.51 10.70 12.09
C GLY A 30 -6.60 9.46 12.12
N ASP A 31 -6.76 8.50 11.20
CA ASP A 31 -5.86 7.35 11.11
C ASP A 31 -4.45 7.77 10.65
N ASP A 32 -3.44 7.17 11.29
CA ASP A 32 -2.03 7.41 10.98
C ASP A 32 -1.59 6.58 9.76
N ILE A 33 -1.67 7.20 8.59
CA ILE A 33 -1.15 6.62 7.34
C ILE A 33 0.37 6.42 7.37
N GLY A 34 1.09 7.23 8.14
CA GLY A 34 2.53 7.05 8.35
C GLY A 34 2.83 5.72 9.03
N TRP A 35 2.05 5.36 10.05
CA TRP A 35 2.14 4.04 10.69
C TRP A 35 1.82 2.90 9.70
N LEU A 36 0.79 3.05 8.87
CA LEU A 36 0.47 2.05 7.84
C LEU A 36 1.60 1.89 6.81
N GLY A 37 2.21 3.01 6.41
CA GLY A 37 3.42 3.03 5.59
C GLY A 37 4.56 2.27 6.26
N TYR A 38 4.87 2.58 7.52
CA TYR A 38 5.89 1.87 8.29
C TYR A 38 5.64 0.36 8.38
N PHE A 39 4.41 -0.05 8.69
CA PHE A 39 4.00 -1.45 8.76
C PHE A 39 4.25 -2.18 7.42
N ILE A 40 3.78 -1.60 6.31
CA ILE A 40 4.00 -2.14 4.96
C ILE A 40 5.49 -2.24 4.66
N GLY A 41 6.26 -1.19 4.93
CA GLY A 41 7.69 -1.16 4.63
C GLY A 41 8.50 -2.21 5.38
N LYS A 42 8.04 -2.63 6.55
CA LYS A 42 8.67 -3.65 7.39
C LYS A 42 8.17 -5.07 7.14
N SER A 43 7.03 -5.24 6.47
CA SER A 43 6.50 -6.57 6.18
C SER A 43 7.42 -7.35 5.24
N LYS A 44 7.71 -8.59 5.61
CA LYS A 44 8.43 -9.57 4.79
C LYS A 44 7.50 -10.52 4.03
N TYR A 45 6.21 -10.45 4.34
CA TYR A 45 5.20 -11.41 3.87
C TYR A 45 4.17 -10.77 2.96
N LEU A 46 4.10 -9.43 2.93
CA LEU A 46 3.13 -8.73 2.10
C LEU A 46 3.52 -8.82 0.63
N GLU A 47 2.85 -9.70 -0.10
CA GLU A 47 3.09 -9.97 -1.52
C GLU A 47 2.23 -9.07 -2.41
N LYS A 48 0.99 -8.82 -2.00
CA LYS A 48 -0.01 -8.11 -2.81
C LYS A 48 -0.51 -6.87 -2.08
N LEU A 49 -0.32 -5.72 -2.70
CA LEU A 49 -0.86 -4.44 -2.23
C LEU A 49 -1.85 -3.90 -3.27
N ARG A 50 -3.07 -3.65 -2.82
CA ARG A 50 -4.15 -3.08 -3.64
C ARG A 50 -4.67 -1.82 -2.97
N ILE A 51 -4.80 -0.75 -3.73
CA ILE A 51 -5.24 0.55 -3.23
C ILE A 51 -6.33 1.03 -4.17
N PHE A 52 -7.58 1.06 -3.70
CA PHE A 52 -8.73 1.46 -4.53
C PHE A 52 -9.23 2.86 -4.18
N SER A 53 -9.04 3.30 -2.95
CA SER A 53 -9.42 4.63 -2.49
C SER A 53 -8.66 4.97 -1.21
N TRP A 54 -8.68 6.25 -0.86
CA TRP A 54 -8.07 6.79 0.35
C TRP A 54 -9.15 7.48 1.19
N GLY A 55 -9.07 7.37 2.52
CA GLY A 55 -9.88 8.21 3.41
C GLY A 55 -9.62 9.71 3.16
N GLU A 56 -10.60 10.59 3.36
CA GLU A 56 -10.49 12.04 3.08
C GLU A 56 -9.32 12.73 3.81
N GLY A 57 -8.72 13.76 3.20
CA GLY A 57 -7.70 14.62 3.83
C GLY A 57 -6.31 14.01 4.02
N GLN A 58 -6.13 12.77 3.61
CA GLN A 58 -4.94 11.98 3.87
C GLN A 58 -3.74 12.29 2.96
N ASN A 59 -2.55 12.52 3.55
CA ASN A 59 -1.27 12.65 2.84
C ASN A 59 -0.63 11.28 2.63
N THR A 60 -0.49 10.87 1.38
CA THR A 60 0.00 9.54 0.99
C THR A 60 1.53 9.49 0.82
N GLU A 61 2.24 10.61 0.91
CA GLU A 61 3.69 10.65 0.64
C GLU A 61 4.49 9.73 1.57
N ALA A 62 4.24 9.81 2.88
CA ALA A 62 4.87 8.95 3.87
C ALA A 62 4.57 7.47 3.60
N PHE A 63 3.35 7.14 3.20
CA PHE A 63 2.96 5.78 2.83
C PHE A 63 3.74 5.26 1.61
N ILE A 64 3.96 6.10 0.60
CA ILE A 64 4.74 5.72 -0.58
C ILE A 64 6.22 5.55 -0.23
N ILE A 65 6.80 6.52 0.50
CA ILE A 65 8.22 6.55 0.83
C ILE A 65 8.60 5.46 1.84
N ASP A 66 7.83 5.33 2.93
CA ASP A 66 8.16 4.42 4.02
C ASP A 66 7.51 3.05 3.87
N GLY A 67 6.42 2.95 3.11
CA GLY A 67 5.76 1.70 2.77
C GLY A 67 6.26 1.09 1.48
N ILE A 68 5.67 1.50 0.35
CA ILE A 68 5.88 0.82 -0.94
C ILE A 68 7.37 0.78 -1.32
N ASN A 69 8.07 1.90 -1.19
CA ASN A 69 9.48 2.00 -1.61
C ASN A 69 10.47 1.23 -0.73
N ARG A 70 10.11 0.92 0.52
CA ARG A 70 10.96 0.16 1.44
C ARG A 70 10.63 -1.32 1.45
N ASN A 71 9.39 -1.68 1.12
CA ASN A 71 8.97 -3.05 1.12
C ASN A 71 9.75 -3.88 0.06
N GLN A 72 10.22 -5.05 0.49
CA GLN A 72 10.99 -6.01 -0.32
C GLN A 72 10.28 -7.36 -0.42
N SER A 73 8.95 -7.42 -0.28
CA SER A 73 8.13 -8.62 -0.45
C SER A 73 7.05 -8.45 -1.53
N ILE A 74 6.63 -7.21 -1.83
CA ILE A 74 5.56 -6.92 -2.79
C ILE A 74 5.99 -7.35 -4.20
N ASN A 75 5.18 -8.21 -4.80
CA ASN A 75 5.34 -8.73 -6.16
C ASN A 75 4.08 -8.50 -7.03
N SER A 76 3.03 -7.92 -6.44
CA SER A 76 1.80 -7.46 -7.10
C SER A 76 1.37 -6.11 -6.51
N LEU A 77 1.38 -5.07 -7.33
CA LEU A 77 0.95 -3.72 -6.93
C LEU A 77 -0.18 -3.24 -7.85
N ARG A 78 -1.33 -2.89 -7.26
CA ARG A 78 -2.48 -2.31 -7.95
C ARG A 78 -2.89 -1.01 -7.29
N ILE A 79 -2.94 0.07 -8.07
CA ILE A 79 -3.35 1.40 -7.63
C ILE A 79 -4.50 1.85 -8.54
N GLY A 80 -5.71 1.86 -8.00
CA GLY A 80 -6.97 2.20 -8.69
C GLY A 80 -7.50 3.61 -8.37
N THR A 81 -6.67 4.45 -7.76
CA THR A 81 -7.02 5.83 -7.34
C THR A 81 -5.82 6.73 -7.58
N ASP A 82 -6.05 8.04 -7.61
CA ASP A 82 -4.95 9.00 -7.56
C ASP A 82 -4.12 8.85 -6.27
N LEU A 83 -2.86 9.30 -6.30
CA LEU A 83 -1.98 9.30 -5.13
C LEU A 83 -1.95 10.68 -4.44
N ARG A 84 -3.00 11.50 -4.58
CA ARG A 84 -3.18 12.80 -3.89
C ARG A 84 -1.95 13.70 -3.86
N GLY A 85 -1.42 14.02 -5.05
CA GLY A 85 -0.27 14.92 -5.20
C GLY A 85 1.09 14.23 -5.19
N VAL A 86 1.14 12.92 -4.93
CA VAL A 86 2.36 12.12 -5.13
C VAL A 86 2.51 11.77 -6.61
N SER A 87 3.66 12.11 -7.19
CA SER A 87 3.97 11.75 -8.57
C SER A 87 4.27 10.27 -8.68
N PHE A 88 3.94 9.65 -9.81
CA PHE A 88 4.42 8.32 -10.17
C PHE A 88 5.94 8.16 -10.02
N ARG A 89 6.69 9.26 -10.22
CA ARG A 89 8.15 9.29 -10.03
C ARG A 89 8.59 8.93 -8.61
N ASN A 90 7.74 9.14 -7.61
CA ASN A 90 8.01 8.76 -6.23
C ASN A 90 8.06 7.24 -6.04
N LEU A 91 7.54 6.42 -6.97
CA LEU A 91 7.66 4.95 -6.96
C LEU A 91 8.97 4.44 -7.59
N ARG A 92 9.84 5.33 -8.08
CA ARG A 92 11.13 4.95 -8.68
C ARG A 92 11.99 4.07 -7.77
N PRO A 93 12.10 4.30 -6.45
CA PRO A 93 12.85 3.42 -5.56
C PRO A 93 12.30 1.99 -5.52
N PHE A 94 10.97 1.82 -5.48
CA PHE A 94 10.33 0.52 -5.56
C PHE A 94 10.79 -0.24 -6.81
N PHE A 95 10.67 0.34 -8.00
CA PHE A 95 11.07 -0.34 -9.25
C PHE A 95 12.58 -0.61 -9.36
N ARG A 96 13.42 0.18 -8.69
CA ARG A 96 14.88 -0.01 -8.73
C ARG A 96 15.40 -1.04 -7.74
N LYS A 97 14.76 -1.12 -6.58
CA LYS A 97 15.23 -1.93 -5.45
C LYS A 97 14.48 -3.24 -5.33
N ASN A 98 13.28 -3.32 -5.89
CA ASN A 98 12.46 -4.52 -5.79
C ASN A 98 13.09 -5.64 -6.62
N ASN A 99 13.85 -6.49 -5.94
CA ASN A 99 14.43 -7.72 -6.51
C ASN A 99 13.43 -8.87 -6.54
N ASN A 100 12.18 -8.67 -6.09
CA ASN A 100 11.14 -9.67 -6.26
C ASN A 100 10.58 -9.58 -7.65
N ARG A 101 10.29 -10.75 -8.22
CA ARG A 101 9.70 -10.90 -9.55
C ARG A 101 8.31 -10.27 -9.58
N LEU A 102 8.24 -8.96 -9.78
CA LEU A 102 7.01 -8.20 -9.98
C LEU A 102 6.28 -8.80 -11.17
N TYR A 103 5.18 -9.50 -10.92
CA TYR A 103 4.41 -10.17 -11.97
C TYR A 103 3.14 -9.41 -12.32
N GLN A 104 2.73 -8.44 -11.48
CA GLN A 104 1.58 -7.59 -11.72
C GLN A 104 1.85 -6.16 -11.28
N LEU A 105 1.59 -5.23 -12.19
CA LEU A 105 1.60 -3.80 -11.96
C LEU A 105 0.42 -3.19 -12.70
N GLU A 106 -0.49 -2.56 -11.98
CA GLU A 106 -1.71 -1.99 -12.56
C GLU A 106 -2.00 -0.61 -11.98
N PHE A 107 -2.28 0.34 -12.87
CA PHE A 107 -2.67 1.70 -12.54
C PHE A 107 -3.94 2.04 -13.31
N ASN A 108 -5.05 2.18 -12.58
CA ASN A 108 -6.32 2.62 -13.15
C ASN A 108 -6.65 3.95 -12.48
N PHE A 109 -6.62 5.03 -13.27
CA PHE A 109 -6.97 6.38 -12.83
C PHE A 109 -8.28 6.80 -13.49
#